data_AF-F2UQ51-F1
#
_entry.id   AF-F2UQ51-F1
#
_cell.length_a   1.000
_cell.length_b   1.000
_cell.length_c   1.000
_cell.angle_alpha   90.00
_cell.angle_beta   90.00
_cell.angle_gamma   90.00
#
_symmetry.space_group_name_H-M   'P 1'
#
loop_
_entity.id
_entity.type
_entity.pdbx_description
1 polymer ?
#
loop_
_entity_poly.entity_id
_entity_poly.type
_entity_poly.pdbx_seq_one_letter_code
_entity_poly.pdbx_strand_id
1 'polypeptide(L)'
;MSAMFSEPYEVINPAGTARGVLVCDHASNTIPAKLDGLGLEKKHLSDHIAWDIGAGWVTRQLSERLNMRGVVCGYSRLLIDCNRQLDDPSSIPPVSDGVPVPGNQHLTQQQRDDRVSGIFKPYHNAISATINQWFKDQGQDGVDSGGDAVVIAPTSPKPVIFSIHSMTPKLKVVGEHRPWEVSVLWHSDRSVADALLEYLCKREDEHGYCVGNNEPYSGKLIPGYTTPTHGLARGLPHVIIEIRNDKLQDEESAAYIVDLLAGAFEHAMDVCCCSGPKFDADGGADVGGDGKDTKVAGEAGTGADKKPLSACSQQVCD
;
A
#
# COMPACT_ATOMS: atom_id res chain seq x y z
N MET A 1 -19.89 1.06 30.91
CA MET A 1 -20.25 1.43 29.53
C MET A 1 -19.41 0.60 28.59
N SER A 2 -20.01 -0.05 27.59
CA SER A 2 -19.23 -0.68 26.51
C SER A 2 -18.50 0.41 25.71
N ALA A 3 -17.20 0.18 25.41
CA ALA A 3 -16.36 1.10 24.63
C ALA A 3 -17.04 1.48 23.30
N MET A 4 -16.77 2.68 22.79
CA MET A 4 -17.35 3.16 21.52
C MET A 4 -16.83 2.35 20.33
N PHE A 5 -15.57 1.92 20.41
CA PHE A 5 -14.89 1.10 19.43
C PHE A 5 -14.40 -0.18 20.12
N SER A 6 -14.79 -1.33 19.59
CA SER A 6 -14.28 -2.66 19.94
C SER A 6 -13.53 -3.23 18.73
N GLU A 7 -12.44 -3.96 18.94
CA GLU A 7 -11.70 -4.62 17.84
C GLU A 7 -11.27 -3.66 16.71
N PRO A 8 -10.49 -2.60 17.01
CA PRO A 8 -10.09 -1.60 16.01
C PRO A 8 -9.18 -2.13 14.90
N TYR A 9 -8.67 -3.35 15.06
CA TYR A 9 -7.83 -4.04 14.10
C TYR A 9 -7.89 -5.55 14.36
N GLU A 10 -7.37 -6.30 13.41
CA GLU A 10 -7.05 -7.71 13.58
C GLU A 10 -5.59 -7.96 13.19
N VAL A 11 -4.87 -8.74 14.00
CA VAL A 11 -3.55 -9.26 13.64
C VAL A 11 -3.75 -10.63 12.99
N ILE A 12 -3.40 -10.73 11.72
CA ILE A 12 -3.53 -11.96 10.93
C ILE A 12 -2.21 -12.72 10.93
N ASN A 13 -2.33 -14.06 11.05
CA ASN A 13 -1.21 -14.99 11.11
C ASN A 13 -0.03 -14.48 11.98
N PRO A 14 -0.24 -14.24 13.29
CA PRO A 14 0.79 -13.64 14.16
C PRO A 14 2.07 -14.47 14.27
N ALA A 15 2.01 -15.77 13.94
CA ALA A 15 3.14 -16.68 13.93
C ALA A 15 3.83 -16.81 12.55
N GLY A 16 3.38 -16.06 11.54
CA GLY A 16 3.93 -16.11 10.19
C GLY A 16 5.44 -15.88 10.17
N THR A 17 6.16 -16.61 9.34
CA THR A 17 7.64 -16.62 9.32
C THR A 17 8.25 -15.98 8.08
N ALA A 18 7.43 -15.67 7.07
CA ALA A 18 7.92 -15.05 5.85
C ALA A 18 8.56 -13.68 6.10
N ARG A 19 9.43 -13.25 5.19
CA ARG A 19 10.15 -11.96 5.24
C ARG A 19 9.26 -10.78 4.79
N GLY A 20 8.03 -10.75 5.25
CA GLY A 20 7.04 -9.74 4.90
C GLY A 20 6.03 -9.50 6.01
N VAL A 21 5.57 -8.26 6.11
CA VAL A 21 4.44 -7.85 6.94
C VAL A 21 3.43 -7.15 6.06
N LEU A 22 2.20 -7.66 6.06
CA LEU A 22 1.07 -7.10 5.31
C LEU A 22 0.33 -6.06 6.15
N VAL A 23 -0.08 -4.97 5.55
CA VAL A 23 -0.87 -3.92 6.20
C VAL A 23 -2.04 -3.53 5.30
N CYS A 24 -3.24 -3.38 5.85
CA CYS A 24 -4.41 -2.90 5.09
C CYS A 24 -5.22 -1.90 5.91
N ASP A 25 -4.99 -0.61 5.63
CA ASP A 25 -5.57 0.52 6.39
C ASP A 25 -7.08 0.67 6.16
N HIS A 26 -7.57 0.21 5.01
CA HIS A 26 -8.94 0.45 4.53
C HIS A 26 -9.71 -0.87 4.35
N ALA A 27 -9.41 -1.88 5.18
CA ALA A 27 -9.92 -3.24 5.04
C ALA A 27 -11.43 -3.44 5.32
N SER A 28 -12.08 -2.49 5.99
CA SER A 28 -13.43 -2.64 6.55
C SER A 28 -14.26 -1.39 6.32
N ASN A 29 -15.55 -1.54 6.01
CA ASN A 29 -16.53 -0.46 6.00
C ASN A 29 -17.33 -0.36 7.31
N THR A 30 -16.90 -1.04 8.37
CA THR A 30 -17.65 -1.09 9.63
C THR A 30 -17.75 0.29 10.26
N ILE A 31 -18.97 0.65 10.68
CA ILE A 31 -19.27 1.83 11.49
C ILE A 31 -20.06 1.36 12.71
N PRO A 32 -19.64 1.71 13.95
CA PRO A 32 -20.39 1.36 15.15
C PRO A 32 -21.85 1.79 15.05
N ALA A 33 -22.77 0.92 15.47
CA ALA A 33 -24.21 1.20 15.41
C ALA A 33 -24.60 2.53 16.10
N LYS A 34 -23.86 2.91 17.16
CA LYS A 34 -24.04 4.19 17.88
C LYS A 34 -23.82 5.44 17.03
N LEU A 35 -23.14 5.30 15.88
CA LEU A 35 -22.87 6.39 14.95
C LEU A 35 -23.82 6.42 13.75
N ASP A 36 -24.81 5.52 13.70
CA ASP A 36 -25.90 5.50 12.71
C ASP A 36 -25.41 5.71 11.25
N GLY A 37 -24.37 4.97 10.86
CA GLY A 37 -23.80 5.06 9.52
C GLY A 37 -23.25 6.45 9.15
N LEU A 38 -22.92 7.29 10.13
CA LEU A 38 -22.55 8.70 9.96
C LEU A 38 -23.63 9.52 9.22
N GLY A 39 -24.89 9.10 9.27
CA GLY A 39 -26.00 9.73 8.54
C GLY A 39 -25.93 9.55 7.01
N LEU A 40 -25.13 8.61 6.52
CA LEU A 40 -25.05 8.28 5.10
C LEU A 40 -26.14 7.29 4.69
N GLU A 41 -26.57 7.37 3.43
CA GLU A 41 -27.37 6.31 2.82
C GLU A 41 -26.57 5.00 2.75
N LYS A 42 -27.25 3.85 2.90
CA LYS A 42 -26.60 2.52 2.88
C LYS A 42 -25.72 2.29 1.64
N LYS A 43 -26.11 2.80 0.48
CA LYS A 43 -25.33 2.68 -0.77
C LYS A 43 -23.92 3.26 -0.65
N HIS A 44 -23.75 4.33 0.14
CA HIS A 44 -22.46 4.99 0.36
C HIS A 44 -21.57 4.22 1.32
N LEU A 45 -22.17 3.46 2.25
CA LEU A 45 -21.44 2.58 3.16
C LEU A 45 -20.87 1.34 2.46
N SER A 46 -21.44 0.96 1.31
CA SER A 46 -20.95 -0.15 0.48
C SER A 46 -20.05 0.30 -0.67
N ASP A 47 -19.81 1.60 -0.83
CA ASP A 47 -19.01 2.17 -1.92
C ASP A 47 -17.56 2.40 -1.48
N HIS A 48 -16.66 2.64 -2.44
CA HIS A 48 -15.23 2.84 -2.24
C HIS A 48 -14.86 4.00 -1.30
N ILE A 49 -15.79 4.93 -1.05
CA ILE A 49 -15.57 6.02 -0.09
C ILE A 49 -15.47 5.52 1.36
N ALA A 50 -16.07 4.37 1.67
CA ALA A 50 -16.11 3.81 3.02
C ALA A 50 -14.90 2.93 3.34
N TRP A 51 -14.27 2.34 2.33
CA TRP A 51 -13.25 1.29 2.44
C TRP A 51 -12.70 0.90 1.05
N ASP A 52 -11.62 0.13 1.06
CA ASP A 52 -11.03 -0.44 -0.14
C ASP A 52 -11.65 -1.84 -0.38
N ILE A 53 -12.60 -1.88 -1.31
CA ILE A 53 -13.40 -3.07 -1.63
C ILE A 53 -12.48 -4.25 -2.00
N GLY A 54 -12.55 -5.32 -1.20
CA GLY A 54 -11.80 -6.56 -1.43
C GLY A 54 -10.36 -6.55 -0.90
N ALA A 55 -9.75 -5.39 -0.61
CA ALA A 55 -8.36 -5.31 -0.16
C ALA A 55 -8.11 -6.08 1.16
N GLY A 56 -9.04 -5.98 2.11
CA GLY A 56 -8.97 -6.75 3.36
C GLY A 56 -9.02 -8.27 3.15
N TRP A 57 -9.80 -8.75 2.17
CA TRP A 57 -9.86 -10.17 1.82
C TRP A 57 -8.56 -10.63 1.15
N VAL A 58 -8.07 -9.89 0.14
CA VAL A 58 -6.79 -10.17 -0.53
C VAL A 58 -5.65 -10.26 0.49
N THR A 59 -5.61 -9.32 1.44
CA THR A 59 -4.60 -9.29 2.50
C THR A 59 -4.59 -10.57 3.33
N ARG A 60 -5.76 -11.12 3.68
CA ARG A 60 -5.87 -12.39 4.42
C ARG A 60 -5.42 -13.58 3.58
N GLN A 61 -5.81 -13.63 2.31
CA GLN A 61 -5.42 -14.71 1.41
C GLN A 61 -3.91 -14.72 1.18
N LEU A 62 -3.29 -13.54 1.00
CA LEU A 62 -1.83 -13.42 0.90
C LEU A 62 -1.13 -13.83 2.20
N SER A 63 -1.68 -13.45 3.36
CA SER A 63 -1.15 -13.82 4.68
C SER A 63 -1.11 -15.33 4.87
N GLU A 64 -2.19 -16.02 4.52
CA GLU A 64 -2.28 -17.47 4.59
C GLU A 64 -1.33 -18.13 3.59
N ARG A 65 -1.41 -17.73 2.31
CA ARG A 65 -0.65 -18.35 1.22
C ARG A 65 0.86 -18.21 1.39
N LEU A 66 1.31 -17.04 1.83
CA LEU A 66 2.74 -16.73 1.97
C LEU A 66 3.27 -16.96 3.38
N ASN A 67 2.42 -17.42 4.31
CA ASN A 67 2.75 -17.49 5.73
C ASN A 67 3.31 -16.14 6.28
N MET A 68 2.70 -15.03 5.88
CA MET A 68 3.06 -13.67 6.28
C MET A 68 2.19 -13.20 7.45
N ARG A 69 2.80 -12.45 8.36
CA ARG A 69 2.05 -11.69 9.38
C ARG A 69 1.35 -10.52 8.72
N GLY A 70 0.27 -10.05 9.31
CA GLY A 70 -0.30 -8.78 8.91
C GLY A 70 -1.20 -8.13 9.94
N VAL A 71 -1.59 -6.90 9.63
CA VAL A 71 -2.56 -6.14 10.41
C VAL A 71 -3.57 -5.51 9.47
N VAL A 72 -4.86 -5.70 9.76
CA VAL A 72 -5.96 -5.12 8.99
C VAL A 72 -6.82 -4.23 9.88
N CYS A 73 -7.20 -3.06 9.38
CA CYS A 73 -8.01 -2.10 10.14
C CYS A 73 -9.47 -2.59 10.27
N GLY A 74 -10.04 -2.46 11.47
CA GLY A 74 -11.39 -2.95 11.77
C GLY A 74 -12.52 -2.01 11.35
N TYR A 75 -12.22 -0.75 11.04
CA TYR A 75 -13.21 0.32 10.86
C TYR A 75 -13.09 1.05 9.52
N SER A 76 -14.22 1.63 9.09
CA SER A 76 -14.29 2.48 7.92
C SER A 76 -13.35 3.67 8.01
N ARG A 77 -12.66 3.97 6.90
CA ARG A 77 -11.84 5.18 6.72
C ARG A 77 -12.63 6.48 6.90
N LEU A 78 -13.97 6.44 6.80
CA LEU A 78 -14.83 7.60 7.04
C LEU A 78 -14.88 7.98 8.52
N LEU A 79 -14.59 7.06 9.43
CA LEU A 79 -14.45 7.38 10.85
C LEU A 79 -13.14 8.11 11.08
N ILE A 80 -12.04 7.48 10.71
CA ILE A 80 -10.73 8.10 10.66
C ILE A 80 -9.90 7.32 9.66
N ASP A 81 -9.30 8.01 8.71
CA ASP A 81 -8.43 7.43 7.72
C ASP A 81 -7.06 7.16 8.37
N CYS A 82 -6.77 5.89 8.65
CA CYS A 82 -5.51 5.45 9.23
C CYS A 82 -4.31 5.62 8.29
N ASN A 83 -4.52 6.00 7.03
CA ASN A 83 -3.43 6.34 6.10
C ASN A 83 -3.38 7.85 5.82
N ARG A 84 -3.71 8.67 6.82
CA ARG A 84 -3.59 10.14 6.79
C ARG A 84 -2.97 10.67 8.07
N GLN A 85 -2.24 11.78 7.96
CA GLN A 85 -1.77 12.53 9.12
C GLN A 85 -2.97 13.09 9.89
N LEU A 86 -2.89 13.16 11.21
CA LEU A 86 -4.04 13.56 12.06
C LEU A 86 -4.46 15.02 11.87
N ASP A 87 -3.54 15.88 11.41
CA ASP A 87 -3.79 17.28 11.07
C ASP A 87 -4.28 17.48 9.63
N ASP A 88 -4.25 16.43 8.79
CA ASP A 88 -4.82 16.44 7.46
C ASP A 88 -6.35 16.49 7.55
N PRO A 89 -7.03 17.48 6.92
CA PRO A 89 -8.49 17.54 6.89
C PRO A 89 -9.17 16.29 6.33
N SER A 90 -8.48 15.52 5.50
CA SER A 90 -8.95 14.24 4.95
C SER A 90 -8.80 13.05 5.91
N SER A 91 -8.14 13.22 7.07
CA SER A 91 -8.09 12.20 8.12
C SER A 91 -9.47 11.89 8.70
N ILE A 92 -10.32 12.90 8.86
CA ILE A 92 -11.74 12.71 9.19
C ILE A 92 -12.55 13.52 8.17
N PRO A 93 -12.85 12.95 6.99
CA PRO A 93 -13.29 13.72 5.84
C PRO A 93 -14.74 14.20 6.02
N PRO A 94 -15.01 15.52 5.94
CA PRO A 94 -16.38 16.03 5.90
C PRO A 94 -17.07 15.74 4.55
N VAL A 95 -16.30 15.49 3.49
CA VAL A 95 -16.77 15.11 2.14
C VAL A 95 -15.81 14.07 1.57
N SER A 96 -16.33 13.01 0.93
CA SER A 96 -15.53 11.98 0.27
C SER A 96 -16.07 11.69 -1.14
N ASP A 97 -15.24 11.83 -2.17
CA ASP A 97 -15.60 11.72 -3.59
C ASP A 97 -16.90 12.47 -3.95
N GLY A 98 -17.03 13.71 -3.45
CA GLY A 98 -18.20 14.58 -3.65
C GLY A 98 -19.42 14.26 -2.77
N VAL A 99 -19.37 13.22 -1.93
CA VAL A 99 -20.44 12.84 -1.01
C VAL A 99 -20.20 13.49 0.37
N PRO A 100 -21.09 14.38 0.84
CA PRO A 100 -21.01 14.89 2.20
C PRO A 100 -21.18 13.77 3.22
N VAL A 101 -20.41 13.82 4.31
CA VAL A 101 -20.48 12.88 5.43
C VAL A 101 -21.08 13.60 6.63
N PRO A 102 -22.40 13.49 6.89
CA PRO A 102 -23.09 14.27 7.93
C PRO A 102 -22.49 14.06 9.32
N GLY A 103 -22.15 12.82 9.68
CA GLY A 103 -21.54 12.46 10.96
C GLY A 103 -20.11 12.95 11.16
N ASN A 104 -19.52 13.60 10.15
CA ASN A 104 -18.21 14.26 10.25
C ASN A 104 -18.31 15.79 10.26
N GLN A 105 -19.51 16.35 10.13
CA GLN A 105 -19.71 17.79 10.23
C GLN A 105 -19.63 18.24 11.69
N HIS A 106 -18.94 19.36 11.92
CA HIS A 106 -18.88 20.04 13.23
C HIS A 106 -18.47 19.14 14.41
N LEU A 107 -17.62 18.14 14.17
CA LEU A 107 -17.09 17.29 15.25
C LEU A 107 -16.37 18.13 16.31
N THR A 108 -16.68 17.87 17.57
CA THR A 108 -15.93 18.44 18.69
C THR A 108 -14.53 17.83 18.76
N GLN A 109 -13.60 18.52 19.43
CA GLN A 109 -12.25 17.98 19.63
C GLN A 109 -12.29 16.63 20.34
N GLN A 110 -13.13 16.49 21.37
CA GLN A 110 -13.28 15.22 22.10
C GLN A 110 -13.69 14.07 21.17
N GLN A 111 -14.63 14.29 20.25
CA GLN A 111 -15.04 13.24 19.30
C GLN A 111 -13.91 12.86 18.34
N ARG A 112 -13.05 13.80 17.96
CA ARG A 112 -11.85 13.51 17.16
C ARG A 112 -10.86 12.69 17.97
N ASP A 113 -10.60 13.10 19.21
CA ASP A 113 -9.69 12.41 20.12
C ASP A 113 -10.17 10.98 20.45
N ASP A 114 -11.48 10.76 20.56
CA ASP A 114 -12.07 9.45 20.74
C ASP A 114 -11.79 8.52 19.54
N ARG A 115 -11.84 9.03 18.30
CA ARG A 115 -11.48 8.25 17.10
C ARG A 115 -9.98 7.97 17.03
N VAL A 116 -9.15 8.95 17.40
CA VAL A 116 -7.69 8.78 17.46
C VAL A 116 -7.30 7.71 18.49
N SER A 117 -7.85 7.79 19.69
CA SER A 117 -7.53 6.86 20.78
C SER A 117 -8.18 5.48 20.61
N GLY A 118 -9.36 5.43 19.98
CA GLY A 118 -10.12 4.20 19.81
C GLY A 118 -9.79 3.40 18.54
N ILE A 119 -9.29 4.04 17.48
CA ILE A 119 -9.03 3.40 16.18
C ILE A 119 -7.58 3.60 15.76
N PHE A 120 -7.16 4.85 15.52
CA PHE A 120 -5.88 5.18 14.88
C PHE A 120 -4.67 4.68 15.66
N LYS A 121 -4.57 5.06 16.94
CA LYS A 121 -3.44 4.65 17.79
C LYS A 121 -3.40 3.14 18.00
N PRO A 122 -4.50 2.45 18.38
CA PRO A 122 -4.51 0.99 18.49
C PRO A 122 -4.02 0.28 17.23
N TYR A 123 -4.50 0.69 16.05
CA TYR A 123 -4.12 0.10 14.77
C TYR A 123 -2.62 0.26 14.46
N HIS A 124 -2.06 1.48 14.56
CA HIS A 124 -0.62 1.67 14.29
C HIS A 124 0.29 1.09 15.37
N ASN A 125 -0.18 1.00 16.62
CA ASN A 125 0.52 0.26 17.67
C ASN A 125 0.58 -1.24 17.34
N ALA A 126 -0.48 -1.80 16.76
CA ALA A 126 -0.50 -3.19 16.31
C ALA A 126 0.46 -3.46 15.14
N ILE A 127 0.55 -2.54 14.17
CA ILE A 127 1.56 -2.63 13.09
C ILE A 127 2.97 -2.62 13.68
N SER A 128 3.26 -1.65 14.55
CA SER A 128 4.55 -1.53 15.25
C SER A 128 4.89 -2.81 16.00
N ALA A 129 3.94 -3.34 16.79
CA ALA A 129 4.12 -4.56 17.56
C ALA A 129 4.35 -5.78 16.67
N THR A 130 3.65 -5.88 15.53
CA THR A 130 3.80 -6.99 14.57
C THR A 130 5.19 -6.99 13.93
N ILE A 131 5.68 -5.82 13.51
CA ILE A 131 7.04 -5.65 12.98
C ILE A 131 8.08 -5.99 14.04
N ASN A 132 7.91 -5.48 15.26
CA ASN A 132 8.84 -5.74 16.36
C ASN A 132 8.86 -7.22 16.73
N GLN A 133 7.71 -7.89 16.71
CA GLN A 133 7.63 -9.33 16.96
C GLN A 133 8.33 -10.13 15.87
N TRP A 134 8.25 -9.70 14.60
CA TRP A 134 9.02 -10.34 13.52
C TRP A 134 10.53 -10.28 13.81
N PHE A 135 11.06 -9.11 14.20
CA PHE A 135 12.49 -8.97 14.55
C PHE A 135 12.90 -9.86 15.72
N LYS A 136 12.09 -9.90 16.78
CA LYS A 136 12.32 -10.78 17.93
C LYS A 136 12.41 -12.25 17.51
N ASP A 137 11.50 -12.69 16.65
CA ASP A 137 11.47 -14.08 16.20
C ASP A 137 12.65 -14.43 15.27
N GLN A 138 13.28 -13.41 14.66
CA GLN A 138 14.56 -13.56 13.93
C GLN A 138 15.79 -13.51 14.87
N GLY A 139 15.62 -13.48 16.19
CA GLY A 139 16.70 -13.33 17.16
C GLY A 139 17.38 -11.96 17.12
N GLN A 140 16.71 -10.94 16.57
CA GLN A 140 17.20 -9.57 16.52
C GLN A 140 16.61 -8.78 17.70
N ASP A 141 17.27 -8.88 18.85
CA ASP A 141 16.89 -8.14 20.06
C ASP A 141 17.32 -6.66 19.94
N GLY A 142 16.42 -5.84 19.40
CA GLY A 142 16.53 -4.38 19.38
C GLY A 142 15.32 -3.77 20.09
N VAL A 143 15.57 -3.05 21.18
CA VAL A 143 14.57 -2.57 22.12
C VAL A 143 13.78 -1.40 21.52
N ASP A 144 12.56 -1.63 21.04
CA ASP A 144 11.58 -0.55 20.89
C ASP A 144 11.03 -0.19 22.28
N SER A 145 11.83 0.59 23.02
CA SER A 145 11.39 1.29 24.22
C SER A 145 10.88 2.68 23.81
N GLY A 146 9.89 2.75 22.92
CA GLY A 146 9.11 3.98 22.74
C GLY A 146 9.51 4.85 21.55
N GLY A 147 9.55 4.28 20.35
CA GLY A 147 9.44 5.06 19.11
C GLY A 147 10.75 5.56 18.51
N ASP A 148 11.90 5.20 19.07
CA ASP A 148 13.19 5.42 18.41
C ASP A 148 13.54 4.28 17.46
N ALA A 149 14.20 4.62 16.35
CA ALA A 149 14.57 3.69 15.30
C ALA A 149 15.40 2.52 15.85
N VAL A 150 14.94 1.29 15.59
CA VAL A 150 15.71 0.08 15.85
C VAL A 150 17.04 0.22 15.11
N VAL A 151 18.16 0.23 15.84
CA VAL A 151 19.50 0.18 15.22
C VAL A 151 19.72 -1.25 14.74
N ILE A 152 19.15 -1.57 13.57
CA ILE A 152 19.33 -2.85 12.89
C ILE A 152 20.67 -2.79 12.18
N ALA A 153 21.55 -3.78 12.42
CA ALA A 153 22.79 -3.90 11.66
C ALA A 153 22.47 -3.91 10.15
N PRO A 154 23.23 -3.19 9.30
CA PRO A 154 22.93 -3.08 7.86
C PRO A 154 22.76 -4.41 7.12
N THR A 155 23.33 -5.49 7.65
CA THR A 155 23.33 -6.84 7.06
C THR A 155 22.23 -7.76 7.59
N SER A 156 21.45 -7.33 8.58
CA SER A 156 20.37 -8.17 9.12
C SER A 156 19.17 -8.22 8.17
N PRO A 157 18.50 -9.39 8.04
CA PRO A 157 17.29 -9.48 7.23
C PRO A 157 16.21 -8.58 7.84
N LYS A 158 15.62 -7.74 6.99
CA LYS A 158 14.51 -6.84 7.30
C LYS A 158 13.22 -7.35 6.66
N PRO A 159 12.05 -7.27 7.32
CA PRO A 159 10.80 -7.60 6.66
C PRO A 159 10.47 -6.53 5.62
N VAL A 160 9.83 -6.94 4.52
CA VAL A 160 9.23 -6.01 3.56
C VAL A 160 7.84 -5.61 4.07
N ILE A 161 7.52 -4.32 4.06
CA ILE A 161 6.17 -3.82 4.38
C ILE A 161 5.35 -3.73 3.10
N PHE A 162 4.28 -4.51 3.01
CA PHE A 162 3.35 -4.48 1.88
C PHE A 162 2.04 -3.82 2.32
N SER A 163 1.79 -2.59 1.87
CA SER A 163 0.52 -1.90 2.10
C SER A 163 -0.47 -2.27 1.00
N ILE A 164 -1.52 -3.00 1.33
CA ILE A 164 -2.50 -3.51 0.36
C ILE A 164 -3.72 -2.61 0.33
N HIS A 165 -4.00 -2.07 -0.85
CA HIS A 165 -5.12 -1.18 -1.14
C HIS A 165 -5.89 -1.64 -2.38
N SER A 166 -7.05 -1.03 -2.58
CA SER A 166 -7.76 -1.15 -3.83
C SER A 166 -8.33 0.18 -4.27
N MET A 167 -8.38 0.38 -5.58
CA MET A 167 -8.87 1.59 -6.21
C MET A 167 -10.11 1.32 -7.07
N THR A 168 -11.05 2.26 -7.09
CA THR A 168 -12.13 2.23 -8.09
C THR A 168 -11.58 2.47 -9.50
N PRO A 169 -12.14 1.82 -10.56
CA PRO A 169 -11.75 2.08 -11.95
C PRO A 169 -11.93 3.53 -12.39
N LYS A 170 -12.84 4.28 -11.74
CA LYS A 170 -13.15 5.66 -12.06
C LYS A 170 -13.68 6.38 -10.82
N LEU A 171 -13.05 7.50 -10.47
CA LEU A 171 -13.57 8.40 -9.42
C LEU A 171 -14.76 9.21 -9.94
N LYS A 172 -15.71 9.56 -9.07
CA LYS A 172 -16.86 10.39 -9.48
C LYS A 172 -16.44 11.81 -9.83
N VAL A 173 -15.46 12.37 -9.11
CA VAL A 173 -15.05 13.77 -9.29
C VAL A 173 -14.07 14.01 -10.44
N VAL A 174 -13.13 13.08 -10.70
CA VAL A 174 -12.12 13.21 -11.78
C VAL A 174 -12.61 12.61 -13.10
N GLY A 175 -13.40 11.52 -13.03
CA GLY A 175 -14.06 10.92 -14.20
C GLY A 175 -13.16 10.15 -15.18
N GLU A 176 -11.84 10.11 -14.96
CA GLU A 176 -10.90 9.38 -15.81
C GLU A 176 -10.89 7.87 -15.49
N HIS A 177 -10.76 7.05 -16.54
CA HIS A 177 -10.66 5.60 -16.41
C HIS A 177 -9.22 5.19 -16.07
N ARG A 178 -9.06 4.33 -15.06
CA ARG A 178 -7.78 3.81 -14.59
C ARG A 178 -7.51 2.45 -15.24
N PRO A 179 -6.60 2.36 -16.24
CA PRO A 179 -6.38 1.12 -16.97
C PRO A 179 -5.66 0.05 -16.13
N TRP A 180 -4.88 0.46 -15.15
CA TRP A 180 -4.05 -0.42 -14.31
C TRP A 180 -4.91 -1.32 -13.42
N GLU A 181 -4.70 -2.63 -13.53
CA GLU A 181 -5.39 -3.65 -12.74
C GLU A 181 -4.65 -3.92 -11.42
N VAL A 182 -3.32 -3.83 -11.46
CA VAL A 182 -2.43 -3.89 -10.29
C VAL A 182 -1.38 -2.80 -10.47
N SER A 183 -1.16 -1.99 -9.44
CA SER A 183 -0.10 -0.99 -9.45
C SER A 183 0.86 -1.17 -8.28
N VAL A 184 2.15 -0.94 -8.55
CA VAL A 184 3.22 -0.91 -7.56
C VAL A 184 3.61 0.54 -7.34
N LEU A 185 3.38 1.00 -6.12
CA LEU A 185 3.71 2.34 -5.66
C LEU A 185 4.91 2.28 -4.74
N TRP A 186 5.86 3.18 -4.98
CA TRP A 186 7.14 3.20 -4.29
C TRP A 186 7.63 4.63 -4.10
N HIS A 187 8.39 4.85 -3.03
CA HIS A 187 8.93 6.16 -2.69
C HIS A 187 10.35 6.36 -3.26
N SER A 188 11.37 5.87 -2.56
CA SER A 188 12.79 6.10 -2.92
C SER A 188 13.62 4.82 -3.01
N ASP A 189 13.37 3.84 -2.15
CA ASP A 189 13.95 2.50 -2.30
C ASP A 189 13.14 1.73 -3.33
N ARG A 190 13.75 1.46 -4.48
CA ARG A 190 13.12 0.74 -5.59
C ARG A 190 13.36 -0.76 -5.56
N SER A 191 14.21 -1.28 -4.67
CA SER A 191 14.68 -2.68 -4.77
C SER A 191 13.55 -3.70 -4.81
N VAL A 192 12.57 -3.59 -3.91
CA VAL A 192 11.38 -4.44 -3.89
C VAL A 192 10.44 -4.11 -5.06
N ALA A 193 10.24 -2.82 -5.33
CA ALA A 193 9.32 -2.36 -6.38
C ALA A 193 9.76 -2.84 -7.77
N ASP A 194 11.05 -2.76 -8.09
CA ASP A 194 11.60 -3.21 -9.36
C ASP A 194 11.48 -4.73 -9.53
N ALA A 195 11.70 -5.52 -8.46
CA ALA A 195 11.49 -6.96 -8.50
C ALA A 195 10.00 -7.32 -8.71
N LEU A 196 9.08 -6.60 -8.07
CA LEU A 196 7.64 -6.78 -8.30
C LEU A 196 7.25 -6.40 -9.73
N LEU A 197 7.71 -5.25 -10.22
CA LEU A 197 7.43 -4.79 -11.58
C LEU A 197 8.00 -5.76 -12.63
N GLU A 198 9.22 -6.27 -12.42
CA GLU A 198 9.80 -7.29 -13.30
C GLU A 198 8.89 -8.52 -13.40
N TYR A 199 8.40 -9.03 -12.27
CA TYR A 199 7.51 -10.19 -12.24
C TYR A 199 6.14 -9.90 -12.88
N LEU A 200 5.53 -8.77 -12.51
CA LEU A 200 4.18 -8.39 -12.95
C LEU A 200 4.14 -8.02 -14.44
N CYS A 201 5.14 -7.31 -14.96
CA CYS A 201 5.19 -6.91 -16.36
C CYS A 201 5.42 -8.11 -17.30
N LYS A 202 6.23 -9.09 -16.88
CA LYS A 202 6.39 -10.34 -17.65
C LYS A 202 5.06 -11.08 -17.86
N ARG A 203 4.17 -10.98 -16.88
CA ARG A 203 2.87 -11.66 -16.86
C ARG A 203 1.76 -10.82 -17.52
N GLU A 204 1.94 -9.50 -17.63
CA GLU A 204 1.08 -8.61 -18.44
C GLU A 204 1.10 -9.04 -19.92
N ASP A 205 2.27 -9.35 -20.47
CA ASP A 205 2.41 -9.82 -21.87
C ASP A 205 1.68 -11.15 -22.15
N GLU A 206 1.55 -12.01 -21.13
CA GLU A 206 0.95 -13.34 -21.21
C GLU A 206 -0.59 -13.31 -21.06
N HIS A 207 -1.10 -12.40 -20.23
CA HIS A 207 -2.49 -12.43 -19.76
C HIS A 207 -3.31 -11.17 -20.06
N GLY A 208 -2.69 -10.11 -20.60
CA GLY A 208 -3.40 -8.93 -21.09
C GLY A 208 -4.01 -8.03 -20.02
N TYR A 209 -3.46 -8.02 -18.80
CA TYR A 209 -3.78 -7.02 -17.77
C TYR A 209 -2.72 -5.89 -17.78
N CYS A 210 -3.04 -4.74 -17.21
CA CYS A 210 -2.17 -3.55 -17.23
C CYS A 210 -1.57 -3.30 -15.84
N VAL A 211 -0.24 -3.16 -15.75
CA VAL A 211 0.47 -2.87 -14.50
C VAL A 211 0.73 -1.38 -14.34
N GLY A 212 0.46 -0.79 -13.19
CA GLY A 212 0.84 0.60 -12.90
C GLY A 212 2.17 0.70 -12.17
N ASN A 213 3.03 1.65 -12.56
CA ASN A 213 4.24 2.02 -11.84
C ASN A 213 4.05 3.43 -11.28
N ASN A 214 3.78 3.54 -9.97
CA ASN A 214 3.40 4.82 -9.35
C ASN A 214 2.20 5.52 -10.02
N GLU A 215 1.22 4.73 -10.43
CA GLU A 215 -0.06 5.16 -11.03
C GLU A 215 -1.23 4.43 -10.36
N PRO A 216 -2.43 5.01 -10.25
CA PRO A 216 -2.80 6.39 -10.56
C PRO A 216 -2.33 7.39 -9.47
N TYR A 217 -1.71 6.87 -8.41
CA TYR A 217 -1.10 7.65 -7.35
C TYR A 217 0.39 7.37 -7.33
N SER A 218 1.19 8.39 -7.00
CA SER A 218 2.63 8.23 -6.88
C SER A 218 3.03 8.13 -5.42
N GLY A 219 3.67 7.02 -5.03
CA GLY A 219 4.28 6.85 -3.71
C GLY A 219 5.46 7.79 -3.45
N LYS A 220 5.95 8.50 -4.48
CA LYS A 220 6.96 9.57 -4.36
C LYS A 220 6.38 10.84 -3.74
N LEU A 221 5.09 11.09 -3.96
CA LEU A 221 4.36 12.09 -3.23
C LEU A 221 3.97 11.40 -1.92
N ILE A 222 4.18 12.04 -0.77
CA ILE A 222 3.86 11.43 0.53
C ILE A 222 2.50 11.92 1.08
N PRO A 223 1.33 11.65 0.44
CA PRO A 223 0.06 11.72 1.15
C PRO A 223 -0.25 10.34 1.74
N GLY A 224 0.24 10.08 2.95
CA GLY A 224 0.07 8.82 3.66
C GLY A 224 0.53 8.89 5.12
N TYR A 225 0.20 7.89 5.93
CA TYR A 225 0.74 7.72 7.29
C TYR A 225 1.49 6.39 7.43
N THR A 226 0.93 5.30 6.93
CA THR A 226 1.46 3.95 7.15
C THR A 226 2.86 3.78 6.58
N THR A 227 3.07 4.10 5.31
CA THR A 227 4.38 3.97 4.67
C THR A 227 5.45 4.90 5.28
N PRO A 228 5.19 6.20 5.52
CA PRO A 228 6.11 7.07 6.24
C PRO A 228 6.52 6.54 7.61
N THR A 229 5.54 6.12 8.42
CA THR A 229 5.78 5.75 9.82
C THR A 229 6.39 4.36 9.97
N HIS A 230 5.90 3.37 9.21
CA HIS A 230 6.29 1.97 9.41
C HIS A 230 7.32 1.47 8.40
N GLY A 231 7.45 2.11 7.23
CA GLY A 231 8.46 1.83 6.23
C GLY A 231 9.66 2.78 6.33
N LEU A 232 9.45 4.02 5.88
CA LEU A 232 10.50 5.03 5.69
C LEU A 232 11.24 5.39 6.99
N ALA A 233 10.51 5.80 8.04
CA ALA A 233 11.10 6.21 9.32
C ALA A 233 11.86 5.07 10.02
N ARG A 234 11.54 3.81 9.69
CA ARG A 234 12.20 2.61 10.21
C ARG A 234 13.30 2.06 9.29
N GLY A 235 13.51 2.67 8.11
CA GLY A 235 14.45 2.19 7.11
C GLY A 235 14.17 0.76 6.63
N LEU A 236 12.88 0.39 6.56
CA LEU A 236 12.41 -0.92 6.10
C LEU A 236 12.04 -0.84 4.61
N PRO A 237 12.35 -1.89 3.82
CA PRO A 237 11.84 -2.02 2.46
C PRO A 237 10.32 -2.00 2.49
N HIS A 238 9.69 -1.28 1.56
CA HIS A 238 8.24 -1.09 1.57
C HIS A 238 7.71 -0.86 0.16
N VAL A 239 6.48 -1.29 -0.07
CA VAL A 239 5.71 -0.99 -1.28
C VAL A 239 4.26 -0.79 -0.92
N ILE A 240 3.56 -0.04 -1.76
CA ILE A 240 2.10 0.04 -1.73
C ILE A 240 1.58 -0.68 -2.98
N ILE A 241 0.61 -1.57 -2.80
CA ILE A 241 -0.07 -2.28 -3.88
C ILE A 241 -1.47 -1.72 -4.00
N GLU A 242 -1.82 -1.24 -5.20
CA GLU A 242 -3.17 -0.79 -5.53
C GLU A 242 -3.80 -1.77 -6.52
N ILE A 243 -4.93 -2.36 -6.16
CA ILE A 243 -5.65 -3.32 -6.99
C ILE A 243 -6.92 -2.66 -7.51
N ARG A 244 -7.23 -2.76 -8.79
CA ARG A 244 -8.50 -2.24 -9.30
C ARG A 244 -9.66 -3.09 -8.79
N ASN A 245 -10.57 -2.49 -8.05
CA ASN A 245 -11.52 -3.21 -7.22
C ASN A 245 -12.61 -3.97 -8.02
N ASP A 246 -12.81 -3.67 -9.31
CA ASP A 246 -13.64 -4.47 -10.22
C ASP A 246 -13.10 -5.90 -10.36
N LYS A 247 -11.77 -6.08 -10.21
CA LYS A 247 -11.10 -7.39 -10.25
C LYS A 247 -11.24 -8.21 -8.98
N LEU A 248 -11.84 -7.62 -7.93
CA LEU A 248 -12.03 -8.25 -6.63
C LEU A 248 -13.50 -8.57 -6.31
N GLN A 249 -14.40 -8.35 -7.27
CA GLN A 249 -15.84 -8.64 -7.07
C GLN A 249 -16.23 -10.07 -7.44
N ASP A 250 -15.47 -10.69 -8.33
CA ASP A 250 -15.66 -12.06 -8.80
C ASP A 250 -14.60 -12.97 -8.18
N GLU A 251 -15.01 -14.18 -7.76
CA GLU A 251 -14.15 -15.11 -7.01
C GLU A 251 -12.94 -15.59 -7.84
N GLU A 252 -13.17 -15.93 -9.12
CA GLU A 252 -12.11 -16.39 -10.02
C GLU A 252 -11.08 -15.29 -10.28
N SER A 253 -11.58 -14.08 -10.58
CA SER A 253 -10.75 -12.90 -10.80
C SER A 253 -9.95 -12.53 -9.54
N ALA A 254 -10.57 -12.57 -8.37
CA ALA A 254 -9.92 -12.25 -7.11
C ALA A 254 -8.87 -13.29 -6.72
N ALA A 255 -9.15 -14.58 -6.93
CA ALA A 255 -8.19 -15.66 -6.72
C ALA A 255 -6.98 -15.53 -7.65
N TYR A 256 -7.18 -15.17 -8.93
CA TYR A 256 -6.09 -14.89 -9.86
C TYR A 256 -5.20 -13.74 -9.37
N ILE A 257 -5.78 -12.64 -8.88
CA ILE A 257 -5.01 -11.51 -8.33
C ILE A 257 -4.19 -11.96 -7.11
N VAL A 258 -4.76 -12.77 -6.21
CA VAL A 258 -4.02 -13.33 -5.06
C VAL A 258 -2.84 -14.18 -5.52
N ASP A 259 -3.05 -15.08 -6.48
CA ASP A 259 -1.98 -15.94 -7.00
C ASP A 259 -0.88 -15.14 -7.70
N LEU A 260 -1.27 -14.13 -8.48
CA LEU A 260 -0.35 -13.22 -9.16
C LEU A 260 0.52 -12.46 -8.16
N LEU A 261 -0.11 -11.83 -7.15
CA LEU A 261 0.58 -11.07 -6.12
C LEU A 261 1.44 -11.97 -5.23
N ALA A 262 0.97 -13.18 -4.90
CA ALA A 262 1.74 -14.14 -4.12
C ALA A 262 3.06 -14.48 -4.81
N GLY A 263 3.02 -14.85 -6.09
CA GLY A 263 4.24 -15.15 -6.84
C GLY A 263 5.16 -13.92 -7.01
N ALA A 264 4.59 -12.73 -7.17
CA ALA A 264 5.37 -11.49 -7.22
C ALA A 264 6.08 -11.22 -5.88
N PHE A 265 5.38 -11.41 -4.76
CA PHE A 265 5.93 -11.17 -3.42
C PHE A 265 7.02 -12.17 -3.07
N GLU A 266 6.84 -13.46 -3.39
CA GLU A 266 7.87 -14.49 -3.26
C GLU A 266 9.12 -14.10 -4.06
N HIS A 267 8.95 -13.74 -5.33
CA HIS A 267 10.04 -13.31 -6.19
C HIS A 267 10.79 -12.10 -5.63
N ALA A 268 10.07 -11.07 -5.18
CA ALA A 268 10.67 -9.87 -4.62
C ALA A 268 11.42 -10.16 -3.30
N MET A 269 10.84 -10.98 -2.42
CA MET A 269 11.52 -11.38 -1.18
C MET A 269 12.81 -12.16 -1.48
N ASP A 270 12.82 -13.05 -2.47
CA ASP A 270 14.01 -13.83 -2.85
C ASP A 270 15.11 -12.94 -3.45
N VAL A 271 14.77 -12.11 -4.43
CA VAL A 271 15.73 -11.20 -5.09
C VAL A 271 16.36 -10.23 -4.09
N CYS A 272 15.53 -9.65 -3.20
CA CYS A 272 16.01 -8.73 -2.18
C CYS A 272 16.64 -9.42 -0.96
N CYS A 273 16.55 -10.75 -0.82
CA CYS A 273 17.34 -11.51 0.18
C CYS A 273 18.77 -11.71 -0.31
N CYS A 274 18.96 -11.95 -1.60
CA CYS A 274 20.27 -12.21 -2.20
C CYS A 274 21.05 -10.94 -2.56
N SER A 275 20.35 -9.82 -2.74
CA SER A 275 20.92 -8.54 -3.14
C SER A 275 20.95 -7.59 -1.95
N GLY A 276 22.13 -7.33 -1.37
CA GLY A 276 22.28 -6.23 -0.40
C GLY A 276 21.82 -4.88 -1.00
N PRO A 277 21.52 -3.87 -0.18
CA PRO A 277 20.98 -2.60 -0.67
C PRO A 277 21.94 -1.95 -1.67
N LYS A 278 21.43 -1.66 -2.88
CA LYS A 278 22.08 -0.78 -3.85
C LYS A 278 21.51 0.61 -3.62
N PHE A 279 22.28 1.48 -2.98
CA PHE A 279 21.96 2.90 -2.95
C PHE A 279 22.55 3.52 -4.20
N ASP A 280 21.70 4.03 -5.10
CA ASP A 280 22.13 4.91 -6.17
C ASP A 280 22.53 6.24 -5.53
N ALA A 281 23.83 6.39 -5.29
CA ALA A 281 24.42 7.63 -4.86
C ALA A 281 24.55 8.56 -6.07
N ASP A 282 23.47 9.25 -6.44
CA ASP A 282 23.57 10.46 -7.27
C ASP A 282 22.46 11.45 -6.91
N GLY A 283 22.61 12.02 -5.71
CA GLY A 283 22.03 13.30 -5.32
C GLY A 283 23.11 14.38 -5.36
N GLY A 284 23.79 14.55 -6.50
CA GLY A 284 24.76 15.62 -6.72
C GLY A 284 24.12 16.74 -7.53
N ALA A 285 23.87 17.89 -6.89
CA ALA A 285 23.58 19.11 -7.61
C ALA A 285 24.82 19.53 -8.41
N ASP A 286 24.72 19.59 -9.74
CA ASP A 286 25.73 20.25 -10.58
C ASP A 286 25.12 21.46 -11.30
N VAL A 287 25.89 22.53 -11.27
CA VAL A 287 25.53 23.89 -11.62
C VAL A 287 26.30 24.26 -12.88
N GLY A 288 25.62 24.22 -14.02
CA GLY A 288 25.92 25.05 -15.20
C GLY A 288 27.04 24.59 -16.16
N GLY A 289 26.71 24.59 -17.45
CA GLY A 289 27.70 24.59 -18.54
C GLY A 289 27.12 24.31 -19.93
N ASP A 290 26.92 25.36 -20.72
CA ASP A 290 26.58 25.34 -22.16
C ASP A 290 27.55 24.49 -23.00
N GLY A 291 27.03 23.79 -24.03
CA GLY A 291 27.91 23.13 -25.01
C GLY A 291 27.22 22.29 -26.10
N LYS A 292 26.71 22.97 -27.14
CA LYS A 292 26.55 22.60 -28.57
C LYS A 292 26.58 21.12 -29.03
N ASP A 293 25.54 20.79 -29.80
CA ASP A 293 25.48 20.01 -31.04
C ASP A 293 26.67 19.11 -31.43
N THR A 294 26.40 17.82 -31.64
CA THR A 294 26.78 17.12 -32.89
C THR A 294 25.98 15.82 -33.07
N LYS A 295 25.34 15.71 -34.25
CA LYS A 295 24.77 14.49 -34.82
C LYS A 295 25.86 13.48 -35.15
N VAL A 296 25.64 12.20 -34.84
CA VAL A 296 26.20 11.07 -35.59
C VAL A 296 25.10 10.01 -35.76
N ALA A 297 25.00 9.48 -36.98
CA ALA A 297 24.05 8.47 -37.43
C ALA A 297 24.72 7.11 -37.66
N GLY A 298 23.92 6.03 -37.61
CA GLY A 298 24.27 4.65 -37.99
C GLY A 298 24.54 3.76 -36.78
N GLU A 299 24.02 2.53 -36.63
CA GLU A 299 23.63 1.53 -37.64
C GLU A 299 22.48 0.64 -37.14
N ALA A 300 21.72 0.09 -38.10
CA ALA A 300 20.59 -0.79 -37.92
C ALA A 300 21.03 -2.26 -37.74
N GLY A 301 20.52 -2.94 -36.70
CA GLY A 301 20.71 -4.37 -36.47
C GLY A 301 19.37 -5.09 -36.29
N THR A 302 19.01 -5.84 -37.33
CA THR A 302 18.10 -7.01 -37.44
C THR A 302 17.03 -7.24 -36.36
N GLY A 303 15.77 -7.09 -36.79
CA GLY A 303 14.56 -7.33 -36.00
C GLY A 303 14.32 -8.79 -35.65
N ALA A 304 14.06 -9.02 -34.37
CA ALA A 304 13.09 -10.00 -33.93
C ALA A 304 11.74 -9.26 -33.87
N ASP A 305 10.68 -9.86 -34.40
CA ASP A 305 9.31 -9.35 -34.33
C ASP A 305 8.87 -9.25 -32.85
N LYS A 306 9.20 -8.12 -32.21
CA LYS A 306 8.59 -7.73 -30.94
C LYS A 306 7.16 -7.34 -31.28
N LYS A 307 6.20 -8.13 -30.79
CA LYS A 307 4.79 -7.71 -30.69
C LYS A 307 4.80 -6.30 -30.08
N PRO A 308 4.07 -5.31 -30.63
CA PRO A 308 4.03 -3.98 -30.05
C PRO A 308 3.55 -4.11 -28.60
N LEU A 309 4.37 -3.62 -27.67
CA LEU A 309 4.01 -3.49 -26.26
C LEU A 309 2.69 -2.72 -26.17
N SER A 310 1.83 -3.08 -25.21
CA SER A 310 0.60 -2.35 -24.99
C SER A 310 0.93 -0.91 -24.58
N ALA A 311 0.02 0.05 -24.82
CA ALA A 311 0.21 1.44 -24.38
C ALA A 311 0.44 1.54 -22.86
N CYS A 312 0.02 0.53 -22.08
CA CYS A 312 0.32 0.41 -20.66
C CYS A 312 1.76 -0.01 -20.42
N SER A 313 2.27 -1.01 -21.13
CA SER A 313 3.62 -1.55 -20.95
C SER A 313 4.72 -0.53 -21.29
N GLN A 314 4.42 0.46 -22.13
CA GLN A 314 5.34 1.54 -22.52
C GLN A 314 5.57 2.61 -21.43
N GLN A 315 4.71 2.67 -20.40
CA GLN A 315 4.83 3.62 -19.27
C GLN A 315 5.53 3.03 -18.04
N VAL A 316 5.74 1.70 -18.01
CA VAL A 316 5.94 0.92 -16.77
C VAL A 316 7.32 0.27 -16.71
N CYS A 317 7.90 -0.05 -17.87
CA CYS A 317 9.14 -0.84 -17.99
C CYS A 317 10.42 0.01 -18.26
N ASP A 318 10.30 1.34 -18.31
CA ASP A 318 11.43 2.28 -18.46
C ASP A 318 11.90 2.84 -17.11
#